data_AF-A0A2D8KD62-F1
#
_entry.id   AF-A0A2D8KD62-F1
#
_cell.length_a   1.000
_cell.length_b   1.000
_cell.length_c   1.000
_cell.angle_alpha   90.00
_cell.angle_beta   90.00
_cell.angle_gamma   90.00
#
_symmetry.space_group_name_H-M   'P 1'
#
loop_
_entity.id
_entity.type
_entity.pdbx_description
1 polymer ?
#
loop_
_entity_poly.entity_id
_entity_poly.type
_entity_poly.pdbx_seq_one_letter_code
_entity_poly.pdbx_strand_id
1 'polypeptide(L)'
;MKSNNEKNWVVIGTYNGNVNAEMAKNILIDNNIPAYIKSDFFGSAYNLNAFDIPTGSVKLYIPEAYKKKALDLLQGIGLQNE
;
A
#
# COMPACT_ATOMS: atom_id res chain seq x y z
N MET A 1 -31.88 -3.95 1.04
CA MET A 1 -30.52 -4.45 0.73
C MET A 1 -29.71 -3.29 0.17
N LYS A 2 -28.67 -2.85 0.87
CA LYS A 2 -27.68 -1.90 0.34
C LYS A 2 -26.32 -2.59 0.42
N SER A 3 -25.78 -3.02 -0.73
CA SER A 3 -24.46 -3.65 -0.79
C SER A 3 -23.39 -2.66 -0.38
N ASN A 4 -22.77 -2.90 0.78
CA ASN A 4 -21.61 -2.16 1.31
C ASN A 4 -20.30 -2.49 0.54
N ASN A 5 -20.35 -2.71 -0.78
CA ASN A 5 -19.17 -3.09 -1.57
C ASN A 5 -18.13 -1.96 -1.71
N GLU A 6 -18.45 -0.75 -1.28
CA GLU A 6 -17.53 0.41 -1.30
C GLU A 6 -16.64 0.50 -0.05
N LYS A 7 -16.83 -0.38 0.97
CA LYS A 7 -16.14 -0.25 2.27
C LYS A 7 -15.06 -1.29 2.57
N ASN A 8 -14.93 -2.35 1.77
CA ASN A 8 -13.89 -3.35 2.01
C ASN A 8 -12.57 -2.91 1.38
N TRP A 9 -11.66 -2.45 2.21
CA TRP A 9 -10.27 -2.19 1.82
C TRP A 9 -9.43 -3.42 2.07
N VAL A 10 -8.69 -3.87 1.06
CA VAL A 10 -7.86 -5.06 1.11
C VAL A 10 -6.40 -4.69 0.93
N VAL A 11 -5.52 -5.45 1.60
CA VAL A 11 -4.07 -5.34 1.38
C VAL A 11 -3.73 -6.07 0.09
N ILE A 12 -2.95 -5.41 -0.78
CA ILE A 12 -2.50 -5.99 -2.05
C ILE A 12 -0.97 -6.05 -2.19
N GLY A 13 -0.23 -5.51 -1.23
CA GLY A 13 1.22 -5.58 -1.21
C GLY A 13 1.81 -5.11 0.10
N THR A 14 2.92 -5.73 0.48
CA THR A 14 3.75 -5.31 1.62
C THR A 14 5.13 -4.92 1.10
N TYR A 15 5.60 -3.75 1.48
CA TYR A 15 6.84 -3.17 0.98
C TYR A 15 7.83 -2.98 2.13
N ASN A 16 9.10 -3.33 1.88
CA ASN A 16 10.21 -3.03 2.77
C ASN A 16 10.69 -1.61 2.49
N GLY A 17 10.08 -0.63 3.16
CA GLY A 17 10.42 0.79 3.02
C GLY A 17 9.34 1.64 2.34
N ASN A 18 9.39 2.95 2.62
CA ASN A 18 8.35 3.90 2.24
C ASN A 18 8.34 4.23 0.74
N VAL A 19 9.51 4.31 0.10
CA VAL A 19 9.65 4.75 -1.31
C VAL A 19 8.89 3.84 -2.29
N ASN A 20 9.08 2.53 -2.22
CA ASN A 20 8.41 1.59 -3.13
C ASN A 20 6.89 1.55 -2.90
N ALA A 21 6.45 1.70 -1.65
CA ALA A 21 5.04 1.77 -1.30
C ALA A 21 4.37 3.04 -1.83
N GLU A 22 5.04 4.20 -1.68
CA GLU A 22 4.60 5.48 -2.23
C GLU A 22 4.51 5.43 -3.76
N MET A 23 5.51 4.84 -4.42
CA MET A 23 5.50 4.67 -5.88
C MET A 23 4.31 3.83 -6.34
N ALA A 24 4.08 2.67 -5.72
CA ALA A 24 2.95 1.81 -6.04
C ALA A 24 1.60 2.51 -5.81
N LYS A 25 1.47 3.27 -4.71
CA LYS A 25 0.28 4.08 -4.41
C LYS A 25 0.03 5.13 -5.49
N ASN A 26 1.05 5.91 -5.86
CA ASN A 26 0.88 7.00 -6.82
C ASN A 26 0.48 6.49 -8.19
N ILE A 27 1.07 5.38 -8.65
CA ILE A 27 0.71 4.76 -9.94
C ILE A 27 -0.76 4.30 -9.94
N LEU A 28 -1.25 3.75 -8.82
CA LEU A 28 -2.66 3.37 -8.70
C LEU A 28 -3.57 4.60 -8.76
N ILE A 29 -3.22 5.66 -8.03
CA ILE A 29 -3.98 6.93 -8.02
C ILE A 29 -4.03 7.55 -9.43
N ASP A 30 -2.90 7.60 -10.13
CA ASP A 30 -2.81 8.11 -11.51
C ASP A 30 -3.68 7.31 -12.50
N ASN A 31 -3.95 6.04 -12.19
CA ASN A 31 -4.82 5.15 -12.95
C ASN A 31 -6.27 5.10 -12.45
N ASN A 32 -6.69 6.10 -11.66
CA ASN A 32 -8.02 6.24 -11.06
C ASN A 32 -8.39 5.07 -10.14
N ILE A 33 -7.41 4.50 -9.42
CA ILE A 33 -7.61 3.47 -8.41
C ILE A 33 -7.33 4.11 -7.04
N PRO A 34 -8.33 4.24 -6.16
CA PRO A 34 -8.10 4.73 -4.81
C PRO A 34 -7.11 3.82 -4.07
N ALA A 35 -6.08 4.42 -3.48
CA ALA A 35 -5.05 3.69 -2.75
C ALA A 35 -4.52 4.49 -1.56
N TYR A 36 -4.16 3.81 -0.47
CA TYR A 36 -3.41 4.41 0.63
C TYR A 36 -2.39 3.42 1.18
N ILE A 37 -1.34 3.94 1.81
CA ILE A 37 -0.34 3.12 2.50
C ILE A 37 -0.47 3.30 4.01
N LYS A 38 -0.22 2.23 4.76
CA LYS A 38 -0.08 2.27 6.21
C LYS A 38 1.24 1.63 6.57
N SER A 39 2.13 2.40 7.19
CA SER A 39 3.38 1.88 7.73
C SER A 39 3.17 1.43 9.16
N ASP A 40 3.77 0.30 9.55
CA ASP A 40 3.87 -0.12 10.95
C ASP A 40 4.98 0.68 11.71
N PHE A 41 5.60 1.67 11.07
CA PHE A 41 6.62 2.55 11.67
C PHE A 41 6.00 3.67 12.54
N PHE A 42 5.75 3.37 13.82
CA PHE A 42 5.47 4.38 14.86
C PHE A 42 6.76 4.92 15.52
N GLY A 43 7.83 5.14 14.74
CA GLY A 43 9.15 5.50 15.29
C GLY A 43 9.49 7.00 15.32
N SER A 44 8.79 7.86 14.57
CA SER A 44 9.27 9.23 14.30
C SER A 44 8.64 10.36 15.12
N ALA A 45 7.57 10.13 15.89
CA ALA A 45 7.00 11.17 16.76
C ALA A 45 7.79 11.39 18.05
N TYR A 46 8.61 10.41 18.44
CA TYR A 46 9.48 10.45 19.61
C TYR A 46 10.88 10.14 19.13
N ASN A 47 11.80 11.08 19.33
CA ASN A 47 13.19 11.14 18.88
C ASN A 47 14.05 9.92 19.31
N LEU A 48 13.65 8.70 18.95
CA LEU A 48 14.29 7.44 19.28
C LEU A 48 15.00 6.95 18.02
N ASN A 49 16.32 7.04 18.08
CA ASN A 49 17.32 6.59 17.10
C ASN A 49 16.82 5.42 16.22
N ALA A 50 16.28 5.74 15.04
CA ALA A 50 15.76 4.79 14.05
C ALA A 50 16.87 4.10 13.24
N PHE A 51 18.07 3.94 13.81
CA PHE A 51 19.22 3.36 13.13
C PHE A 51 19.27 1.82 13.21
N ASP A 52 18.50 1.19 14.12
CA ASP A 52 18.59 -0.26 14.40
C ASP A 52 17.27 -1.05 14.28
N ILE A 53 16.19 -0.48 13.72
CA ILE A 53 14.94 -1.23 13.53
C ILE A 53 14.89 -1.75 12.09
N PRO A 54 14.81 -3.07 11.87
CA PRO A 54 14.69 -3.64 10.53
C PRO A 54 13.42 -3.09 9.88
N THR A 55 13.63 -2.21 8.89
CA THR A 55 12.69 -1.80 7.83
C THR A 55 11.22 -2.02 8.18
N GLY A 56 10.59 -1.02 8.80
CA GLY A 56 9.14 -1.05 9.05
C GLY A 56 8.39 -1.38 7.76
N SER A 57 7.58 -2.44 7.79
CA SER A 57 6.84 -2.86 6.62
C SER A 57 5.69 -1.89 6.35
N VAL A 58 5.44 -1.64 5.07
CA VAL A 58 4.41 -0.71 4.60
C VAL A 58 3.38 -1.50 3.81
N LYS A 59 2.12 -1.47 4.25
CA LYS A 59 1.02 -2.17 3.60
C LYS A 59 0.28 -1.22 2.69
N LEU A 60 0.05 -1.65 1.44
CA LEU A 60 -0.74 -0.94 0.44
C LEU A 60 -2.17 -1.46 0.44
N TYR A 61 -3.12 -0.54 0.63
CA TYR A 61 -4.55 -0.80 0.69
C TYR A 61 -5.26 -0.18 -0.50
N ILE A 62 -6.25 -0.90 -1.02
CA ILE A 62 -7.17 -0.46 -2.08
C ILE A 62 -8.59 -0.96 -1.79
N PRO A 63 -9.65 -0.37 -2.38
CA PRO A 63 -10.97 -0.97 -2.32
C PRO A 63 -10.98 -2.30 -3.09
N GLU A 64 -11.62 -3.32 -2.53
CA GLU A 64 -11.68 -4.68 -3.06
C GLU A 64 -12.17 -4.74 -4.53
N ALA A 65 -13.08 -3.82 -4.89
CA ALA A 65 -13.60 -3.67 -6.25
C ALA A 65 -12.49 -3.45 -7.31
N TYR A 66 -11.35 -2.89 -6.93
CA TYR A 66 -10.22 -2.61 -7.83
C TYR A 66 -9.10 -3.64 -7.75
N LYS A 67 -9.24 -4.70 -6.93
CA LYS A 67 -8.16 -5.66 -6.66
C LYS A 67 -7.54 -6.25 -7.91
N LYS A 68 -8.37 -6.76 -8.83
CA LYS A 68 -7.86 -7.37 -10.06
C LYS A 68 -7.09 -6.35 -10.91
N LYS A 69 -7.70 -5.18 -11.17
CA LYS A 69 -7.08 -4.10 -11.96
C LYS A 69 -5.77 -3.61 -11.35
N ALA A 70 -5.72 -3.47 -10.03
CA ALA A 70 -4.52 -3.02 -9.32
C ALA A 70 -3.38 -4.05 -9.40
N LEU A 71 -3.68 -5.34 -9.20
CA LEU A 71 -2.67 -6.40 -9.30
C LEU A 71 -2.12 -6.51 -10.72
N ASP A 72 -2.97 -6.49 -11.74
CA ASP A 72 -2.54 -6.53 -13.14
C ASP A 72 -1.62 -5.33 -13.48
N LEU A 73 -1.95 -4.13 -12.98
CA LEU A 73 -1.13 -2.93 -13.18
C LEU A 73 0.23 -3.02 -12.48
N LEU A 74 0.25 -3.44 -11.21
CA LEU A 74 1.49 -3.56 -10.43
C LEU A 74 2.40 -4.67 -10.95
N GLN A 75 1.82 -5.76 -11.46
CA GLN A 75 2.56 -6.85 -12.11
C GLN A 75 3.25 -6.35 -13.38
N GLY A 76 2.56 -5.56 -14.19
CA GLY A 76 3.10 -5.01 -15.45
C GLY A 76 4.32 -4.09 -15.29
N ILE A 77 4.57 -3.59 -14.07
CA ILE A 77 5.67 -2.66 -13.76
C ILE A 77 6.67 -3.22 -12.74
N GLY A 78 6.52 -4.48 -12.33
CA GLY A 78 7.45 -5.14 -11.39
C GLY A 78 7.38 -4.65 -9.95
N LEU A 79 6.26 -4.04 -9.52
CA LEU A 79 6.06 -3.55 -8.14
C LEU A 79 5.12 -4.43 -7.31
N GLN A 80 4.73 -5.58 -7.82
CA GLN A 80 4.01 -6.60 -7.06
C GLN A 80 5.00 -7.29 -6.12
N ASN A 81 4.81 -7.11 -4.81
CA ASN A 81 5.54 -7.84 -3.77
C ASN A 81 4.61 -8.92 -3.19
N GLU A 82 5.14 -10.13 -2.98
CA GLU A 82 4.45 -11.27 -2.35
C GLU A 82 4.05 -10.99 -0.89
#